data_AF-A0A4R6PN79-F1
#
_entry.id   AF-A0A4R6PN79-F1
#
_cell.length_a   1.000
_cell.length_b   1.000
_cell.length_c   1.000
_cell.angle_alpha   90.00
_cell.angle_beta   90.00
_cell.angle_gamma   90.00
#
_symmetry.space_group_name_H-M   'P 1'
#
loop_
_entity.id
_entity.type
_entity.pdbx_description
1 polymer ?
#
loop_
_entity_poly.entity_id
_entity_poly.type
_entity_poly.pdbx_seq_one_letter_code
_entity_poly.pdbx_strand_id
1 'polypeptide(L)'
;MSEFRVTGVYPVSFRQTPFVTGFASGNFATGDTVELRRASNPIAHGVLQGMHIHLSPRGEHSFLFSGDISEHVRVDDVIHTIDTTTFLLATHGGADLIASAADAAAGGVEYHDLIDE
;
A
#
# COMPACT_ATOMS: atom_id res chain seq x y z
N MET A 1 7.20 -8.58 0.85
CA MET A 1 6.93 -7.50 -0.10
C MET A 1 6.05 -8.05 -1.19
N SER A 2 4.88 -7.46 -1.41
CA SER A 2 3.91 -7.90 -2.41
C SER A 2 4.04 -7.04 -3.66
N GLU A 3 3.74 -7.59 -4.83
CA GLU A 3 3.92 -6.94 -6.12
C GLU A 3 2.64 -7.03 -6.96
N PHE A 4 2.24 -5.93 -7.58
CA PHE A 4 1.10 -5.83 -8.47
C PHE A 4 1.54 -5.23 -9.81
N ARG A 5 1.45 -6.02 -10.88
CA ARG A 5 1.83 -5.61 -12.24
C ARG A 5 0.62 -5.10 -13.00
N VAL A 6 0.65 -3.84 -13.40
CA VAL A 6 -0.51 -3.17 -14.00
C VAL A 6 -0.68 -3.60 -15.45
N THR A 7 -1.85 -4.18 -15.76
CA THR A 7 -2.24 -4.55 -17.13
C THR A 7 -3.28 -3.59 -17.72
N GLY A 8 -3.97 -2.81 -16.89
CA GLY A 8 -5.01 -1.89 -17.34
C GLY A 8 -5.34 -0.81 -16.31
N VAL A 9 -5.77 0.35 -16.82
CA VAL A 9 -6.26 1.48 -16.03
C VAL A 9 -7.59 1.92 -16.63
N TYR A 10 -8.67 1.81 -15.84
CA TYR A 10 -10.04 2.02 -16.30
C TYR A 10 -10.71 3.12 -15.49
N PRO A 11 -10.75 4.36 -16.02
CA PRO A 11 -11.55 5.43 -15.46
C PRO A 11 -13.04 5.05 -15.49
N VAL A 12 -13.77 5.43 -14.44
CA VAL A 12 -15.22 5.22 -14.36
C VAL A 12 -15.90 6.54 -13.99
N SER A 13 -17.13 6.74 -14.46
CA SER A 13 -17.82 8.03 -14.36
C SER A 13 -18.29 8.40 -12.94
N PHE A 14 -18.39 7.43 -12.02
CA PHE A 14 -18.98 7.63 -10.69
C PHE A 14 -17.97 7.90 -9.58
N ARG A 15 -16.66 7.93 -9.89
CA ARG A 15 -15.61 8.20 -8.91
C ARG A 15 -14.38 8.82 -9.58
N GLN A 16 -13.55 9.49 -8.79
CA GLN A 16 -12.34 10.14 -9.30
C GLN A 16 -11.16 9.16 -9.52
N THR A 17 -11.07 8.08 -8.74
CA THR A 17 -9.99 7.09 -8.86
C THR A 17 -10.36 5.94 -9.82
N PRO A 18 -9.52 5.61 -10.82
CA PRO A 18 -9.80 4.54 -11.76
C PRO A 18 -9.70 3.16 -11.09
N PHE A 19 -10.30 2.14 -11.70
CA PHE A 19 -9.92 0.77 -11.41
C PHE A 19 -8.59 0.45 -12.09
N VAL A 20 -7.66 -0.12 -11.33
CA VAL A 20 -6.38 -0.58 -11.87
C VAL A 20 -6.40 -2.11 -11.88
N THR A 21 -6.24 -2.72 -13.05
CA THR A 21 -6.21 -4.17 -13.21
C THR A 21 -4.78 -4.66 -13.35
N GLY A 22 -4.54 -5.89 -12.90
CA GLY A 22 -3.19 -6.45 -12.95
C GLY A 22 -3.07 -7.81 -12.30
N PHE A 23 -1.84 -8.33 -12.32
CA PHE A 23 -1.48 -9.57 -11.66
C PHE A 23 -0.82 -9.27 -10.32
N ALA A 24 -1.37 -9.83 -9.25
CA ALA A 24 -0.82 -9.71 -7.91
C ALA A 24 0.03 -10.93 -7.57
N SER A 25 1.14 -10.70 -6.89
CA SER A 25 1.92 -11.74 -6.21
C SER A 25 2.17 -11.32 -4.77
N GLY A 26 2.03 -12.27 -3.85
CA GLY A 26 2.00 -11.97 -2.41
C GLY A 26 0.62 -11.51 -1.94
N ASN A 27 0.59 -11.00 -0.70
CA ASN A 27 -0.64 -10.61 -0.03
C ASN A 27 -0.82 -9.10 -0.05
N PHE A 28 -1.98 -8.64 -0.52
CA PHE A 28 -2.40 -7.26 -0.45
C PHE A 28 -3.58 -7.15 0.50
N ALA A 29 -3.59 -6.10 1.32
CA ALA A 29 -4.69 -5.74 2.19
C ALA A 29 -5.05 -4.27 1.98
N THR A 30 -6.35 -3.96 2.07
CA THR A 30 -6.79 -2.57 2.13
C THR A 30 -6.14 -1.87 3.31
N GLY A 31 -5.59 -0.67 3.07
CA GLY A 31 -4.78 0.08 4.04
C GLY A 31 -3.28 -0.12 3.85
N ASP A 32 -2.85 -1.10 3.05
CA ASP A 32 -1.43 -1.30 2.75
C ASP A 32 -0.87 -0.05 2.09
N THR A 33 0.31 0.33 2.57
CA THR A 33 1.08 1.40 1.97
C THR A 33 1.84 0.87 0.76
N VAL A 34 1.83 1.64 -0.33
CA VAL A 34 2.36 1.20 -1.62
C VAL A 34 3.26 2.23 -2.28
N GLU A 35 4.18 1.73 -3.10
CA GLU A 35 5.05 2.51 -3.98
C GLU A 35 4.78 2.13 -5.44
N LEU A 36 4.53 3.13 -6.28
CA LEU A 36 4.45 2.99 -7.73
C LEU A 36 5.84 3.13 -8.35
N ARG A 37 6.22 2.17 -9.19
CA ARG A 37 7.48 2.18 -9.94
C ARG A 37 7.24 2.09 -11.45
N ARG A 38 8.05 2.83 -12.21
CA ARG A 38 8.16 2.71 -13.67
C ARG A 38 9.60 2.50 -14.07
N ALA A 39 9.86 1.45 -14.84
CA ALA A 39 11.21 1.06 -15.21
C ALA A 39 12.15 1.01 -13.97
N SER A 40 11.64 0.47 -12.86
CA SER A 40 12.29 0.39 -11.54
C SER A 40 12.51 1.69 -10.78
N ASN A 41 12.13 2.85 -11.31
CA ASN A 41 12.22 4.12 -10.59
C ASN A 41 10.93 4.39 -9.80
N PRO A 42 11.01 4.75 -8.50
CA PRO A 42 9.84 5.18 -7.73
C PRO A 42 9.29 6.48 -8.30
N ILE A 43 7.97 6.55 -8.49
CA ILE A 43 7.26 7.73 -9.02
C ILE A 43 6.36 8.36 -7.97
N ALA A 44 5.65 7.54 -7.22
CA ALA A 44 4.63 7.99 -6.28
C ALA A 44 4.46 6.98 -5.15
N HIS A 45 3.98 7.47 -4.01
CA HIS A 45 3.59 6.66 -2.87
C HIS A 45 2.10 6.83 -2.59
N GLY A 46 1.49 5.84 -1.95
CA GLY A 46 0.07 5.92 -1.65
C GLY A 46 -0.44 4.74 -0.85
N VAL A 47 -1.74 4.50 -0.93
CA VAL A 47 -2.42 3.46 -0.16
C VAL A 47 -3.34 2.64 -1.06
N LEU A 48 -3.39 1.33 -0.83
CA LEU A 48 -4.42 0.46 -1.40
C LEU A 48 -5.75 0.74 -0.69
N GLN A 49 -6.70 1.35 -1.39
CA GLN A 49 -8.00 1.77 -0.82
C GLN A 49 -9.08 0.72 -0.93
N GLY A 50 -8.95 -0.22 -1.86
CA GLY A 50 -9.93 -1.28 -2.02
C GLY A 50 -9.53 -2.31 -3.05
N MET A 51 -10.11 -3.49 -2.92
CA MET A 51 -9.87 -4.62 -3.81
C MET A 51 -11.22 -5.12 -4.31
N HIS A 52 -11.39 -5.17 -5.61
CA HIS A 52 -12.46 -5.90 -6.28
C HIS A 52 -11.85 -7.14 -6.92
N ILE A 53 -12.08 -8.29 -6.31
CA ILE A 53 -11.70 -9.58 -6.90
C ILE A 53 -12.86 -10.01 -7.79
N HIS A 54 -12.87 -9.57 -9.03
CA HIS A 54 -13.52 -10.38 -10.04
C HIS A 54 -12.59 -11.55 -10.34
N LEU A 55 -13.09 -12.78 -10.19
CA LEU A 55 -12.44 -13.97 -10.71
C LEU A 55 -12.45 -13.88 -12.23
N SER A 56 -11.54 -13.07 -12.78
CA SER A 56 -11.28 -13.11 -14.22
C SER A 56 -10.74 -14.52 -14.52
N PRO A 57 -11.11 -15.12 -15.66
CA PRO A 57 -10.60 -16.45 -16.05
C PRO A 57 -9.07 -16.52 -16.12
N ARG A 58 -8.39 -15.37 -16.11
CA ARG A 58 -6.94 -15.22 -16.23
C ARG A 58 -6.24 -14.95 -14.90
N GLY A 59 -6.97 -14.78 -13.79
CA GLY A 59 -6.38 -14.48 -12.48
C GLY A 59 -5.93 -13.03 -12.29
N GLU A 60 -6.42 -12.10 -13.10
CA GLU A 60 -6.27 -10.67 -12.84
C GLU A 60 -7.11 -10.21 -11.65
N HIS A 61 -6.58 -9.27 -10.88
CA HIS A 61 -7.23 -8.56 -9.79
C HIS A 61 -7.54 -7.12 -10.20
N SER A 62 -8.56 -6.50 -9.60
CA SER A 62 -8.84 -5.07 -9.76
C SER A 62 -8.68 -4.35 -8.44
N PHE A 63 -7.72 -3.42 -8.36
CA PHE A 63 -7.43 -2.64 -7.16
C PHE A 63 -7.81 -1.17 -7.36
N LEU A 64 -8.04 -0.49 -6.24
CA LEU A 64 -8.29 0.94 -6.15
C LEU A 64 -7.20 1.54 -5.27
N PHE A 65 -6.49 2.53 -5.79
CA PHE A 65 -5.41 3.20 -5.07
C PHE A 65 -5.76 4.64 -4.75
N SER A 66 -5.02 5.25 -3.82
CA SER A 66 -5.12 6.68 -3.52
C SER A 66 -4.88 7.57 -4.74
N GLY A 67 -5.22 8.85 -4.62
CA GLY A 67 -5.09 9.86 -5.68
C GLY A 67 -3.69 9.90 -6.30
N ASP A 68 -2.65 10.00 -5.47
CA ASP A 68 -1.25 10.10 -5.93
C ASP A 68 -0.84 8.93 -6.83
N ILE A 69 -1.23 7.70 -6.49
CA ILE A 69 -0.97 6.53 -7.34
C ILE A 69 -1.85 6.59 -8.59
N SER A 70 -3.15 6.87 -8.41
CA SER A 70 -4.16 6.91 -9.47
C SER A 70 -3.86 7.93 -10.58
N GLU A 71 -3.24 9.06 -10.24
CA GLU A 71 -2.87 10.11 -11.19
C GLU A 71 -1.66 9.73 -12.05
N HIS A 72 -0.78 8.86 -11.53
CA HIS A 72 0.51 8.55 -12.16
C HIS A 72 0.58 7.16 -12.80
N VAL A 73 -0.27 6.24 -12.37
CA VAL A 73 -0.24 4.83 -12.80
C VAL A 73 -0.53 4.66 -14.29
N ARG A 74 0.26 3.80 -14.93
CA ARG A 74 0.12 3.41 -16.34
C ARG A 74 0.23 1.89 -16.48
N VAL A 75 -0.18 1.39 -17.64
CA VAL A 75 0.10 0.01 -18.04
C VAL A 75 1.61 -0.23 -18.01
N ASP A 76 2.01 -1.44 -17.60
CA ASP A 76 3.39 -1.91 -17.38
C ASP A 76 4.11 -1.31 -16.17
N ASP A 77 3.48 -0.40 -15.42
CA ASP A 77 4.00 -0.01 -14.12
C ASP A 77 3.87 -1.16 -13.11
N VAL A 78 4.67 -1.08 -12.04
CA VAL A 78 4.67 -2.06 -10.95
C VAL A 78 4.40 -1.34 -9.64
N ILE A 79 3.47 -1.88 -8.85
CA ILE A 79 3.14 -1.35 -7.52
C ILE A 79 3.58 -2.36 -6.47
N HIS A 80 4.37 -1.92 -5.48
CA HIS A 80 4.84 -2.76 -4.40
C HIS A 80 4.24 -2.33 -3.07
N THR A 81 3.95 -3.28 -2.17
CA THR A 81 3.74 -2.92 -0.76
C THR A 81 5.07 -2.52 -0.14
N ILE A 82 5.06 -1.45 0.65
CA ILE A 82 6.19 -1.01 1.46
C ILE A 82 5.75 -1.00 2.92
N ASP A 83 6.71 -1.22 3.83
CA ASP A 83 6.41 -1.05 5.24
C ASP A 83 6.13 0.42 5.57
N THR A 84 5.33 0.64 6.60
CA THR A 84 4.91 2.00 7.01
C THR A 84 6.11 2.86 7.42
N THR A 85 7.19 2.27 7.94
CA THR A 85 8.41 3.01 8.27
C THR A 85 9.06 3.58 7.01
N THR A 86 9.22 2.77 5.97
CA THR A 86 9.72 3.18 4.65
C THR A 86 8.86 4.30 4.05
N PHE A 87 7.54 4.21 4.15
CA PHE A 87 6.65 5.28 3.69
C PHE A 87 6.81 6.58 4.47
N LEU A 88 6.80 6.52 5.81
CA LEU A 88 6.95 7.73 6.63
C LEU A 88 8.27 8.45 6.36
N LEU A 89 9.35 7.70 6.13
CA LEU A 89 10.65 8.25 5.73
C LEU A 89 10.60 8.95 4.37
N ALA A 90 9.89 8.36 3.39
CA ALA A 90 9.77 8.90 2.04
C ALA A 90 8.90 10.18 1.98
N THR A 91 7.85 10.25 2.81
CA THR A 91 6.85 11.33 2.75
C THR A 91 7.16 12.52 3.67
N HIS A 92 7.89 12.31 4.78
CA HIS A 92 8.08 13.36 5.81
C HIS A 92 9.54 13.79 6.06
N GLY A 93 10.52 13.26 5.32
CA GLY A 93 11.93 13.59 5.56
C GLY A 93 12.40 13.04 6.91
N GLY A 94 12.86 11.79 6.90
CA GLY A 94 13.01 10.87 8.04
C GLY A 94 13.79 11.23 9.31
N ALA A 95 14.04 12.50 9.64
CA ALA A 95 14.77 12.89 10.85
C ALA A 95 13.92 12.89 12.13
N ASP A 96 12.65 13.33 12.08
CA ASP A 96 11.86 13.55 13.31
C ASP A 96 11.12 12.31 13.83
N LEU A 97 10.96 11.25 13.02
CA LEU A 97 10.09 10.11 13.37
C LEU A 97 10.82 8.91 13.98
N ILE A 98 12.16 8.83 13.88
CA ILE A 98 12.95 7.76 14.52
C ILE A 98 12.79 7.83 16.05
N ALA A 99 12.58 9.03 16.61
CA ALA A 99 12.36 9.22 18.04
C ALA A 99 11.02 8.62 18.53
N SER A 100 9.96 8.62 17.70
CA SER A 100 8.63 8.15 18.14
C SER A 100 8.47 6.62 18.05
N ALA A 101 9.11 5.96 17.07
CA ALA A 101 9.04 4.50 16.96
C ALA A 101 9.86 3.78 18.05
N ALA A 102 10.93 4.41 18.56
CA ALA A 102 11.73 3.88 19.66
C ALA A 102 10.99 3.92 21.01
N ASP A 103 10.17 4.94 21.25
CA ASP A 103 9.45 5.13 22.51
C ASP A 103 8.29 4.11 22.69
N ALA A 104 7.60 3.76 21.58
CA ALA A 104 6.55 2.74 21.60
C ALA A 104 7.08 1.30 21.83
N ALA A 105 8.34 1.02 21.49
CA ALA A 105 8.96 -0.28 21.73
C ALA A 105 9.59 -0.42 23.13
N ALA A 106 9.81 0.70 23.84
CA ALA A 106 10.37 0.72 25.18
C ALA A 106 9.30 0.63 26.29
N GLY A 107 8.02 0.90 25.97
CA GLY A 107 6.88 0.77 26.87
C GLY A 107 6.41 -0.66 27.05
N GLY A 108 7.25 -1.53 27.64
CA GLY A 108 6.85 -2.85 28.11
C GLY A 108 5.74 -2.72 29.15
N VAL A 109 4.52 -3.09 28.77
CA VAL A 109 3.38 -3.17 29.69
C VAL A 109 3.61 -4.37 30.59
N GLU A 110 4.06 -4.15 31.82
CA GLU A 110 3.98 -5.16 32.88
C GLU A 110 2.51 -5.44 33.18
N TYR A 111 2.02 -6.60 32.73
CA TYR A 111 0.78 -7.18 33.24
C TYR A 111 1.04 -7.67 34.66
N HIS A 112 0.72 -6.84 35.66
CA HIS A 112 0.56 -7.32 37.01
C HIS A 112 -0.71 -8.20 37.06
N ASP A 113 -0.47 -9.49 37.24
CA ASP A 113 -1.46 -10.48 37.67
C ASP A 113 -2.24 -9.93 38.87
N LEU A 114 -3.54 -9.75 38.72
CA LEU A 114 -4.47 -9.63 39.84
C LEU A 114 -5.23 -10.95 39.93
N ILE A 115 -4.58 -11.92 40.54
CA ILE A 115 -5.26 -13.04 41.20
C ILE A 115 -5.14 -12.74 42.69
N ASP A 116 -6.24 -12.35 43.32
CA ASP A 116 -6.50 -12.70 44.71
C ASP A 116 -8.01 -12.79 44.96
N GLU A 117 -8.33 -13.90 45.64
CA GLU A 117 -9.56 -14.51 46.19
C GLU A 117 -10.94 -13.86 46.05
#